data_AF-A0A9X9PQJ6-F1
#
_entry.id   AF-A0A9X9PQJ6-F1
#
_cell.length_a   1.000
_cell.length_b   1.000
_cell.length_c   1.000
_cell.angle_alpha   90.00
_cell.angle_beta   90.00
_cell.angle_gamma   90.00
#
_symmetry.space_group_name_H-M   'P 1'
#
loop_
_entity.id
_entity.type
_entity.pdbx_description
1 polymer ?
#
loop_
_entity_poly.entity_id
_entity_poly.type
_entity_poly.pdbx_seq_one_letter_code
_entity_poly.pdbx_strand_id
1 'polypeptide(L)' 'MPKQEDQEGYEDKDKEAAEPPATINEALNSHKRLLSFKEHEPDANSVELTILMRKERSLQQQAELNRSQGTLNSWFK' A
#
# COMPACT_ATOMS: atom_id res chain seq x y z
N MET A 1 9.04 50.36 27.44
CA MET A 1 7.83 49.55 27.72
C MET A 1 8.01 48.19 27.06
N PRO A 2 7.93 47.07 27.78
CA PRO A 2 7.89 45.74 27.19
C PRO A 2 6.43 45.38 26.85
N LYS A 3 6.21 44.73 25.72
CA LYS A 3 5.03 43.90 25.50
C LYS A 3 5.50 42.55 24.96
N GLN A 4 5.56 41.59 25.87
CA GLN A 4 5.48 40.17 25.56
C GLN A 4 4.03 39.90 25.16
N GLU A 5 3.81 39.40 23.95
CA GLU A 5 2.63 38.60 23.59
C GLU A 5 3.14 37.49 22.68
N ASP A 6 3.47 36.39 23.36
CA ASP A 6 3.01 35.04 23.10
C ASP A 6 3.36 34.34 21.77
N GLN A 7 4.15 33.29 21.98
CA GLN A 7 4.30 32.12 21.13
C GLN A 7 2.93 31.59 20.66
N GLU A 8 2.70 31.56 19.36
CA GLU A 8 2.00 30.43 18.74
C GLU A 8 2.89 29.90 17.63
N GLY A 9 3.47 28.73 17.92
CA GLY A 9 4.38 28.04 17.04
C GLY A 9 3.65 27.56 15.80
N TYR A 10 3.99 28.15 14.65
CA TYR A 10 3.81 27.52 13.35
C TYR A 10 4.88 26.42 13.20
N GLU A 11 4.75 25.35 13.98
CA GLU A 11 5.26 24.04 13.59
C GLU A 11 4.10 23.23 13.03
N ASP A 12 3.49 23.74 11.96
CA ASP A 12 2.83 22.86 10.99
C ASP A 12 3.94 22.19 10.17
N LYS A 13 4.71 21.35 10.87
CA LYS A 13 5.39 20.25 10.21
C LYS A 13 4.24 19.37 9.76
N ASP A 14 3.91 19.51 8.47
CA ASP A 14 3.46 18.43 7.61
C ASP A 14 4.24 17.17 8.02
N LYS A 15 3.74 16.49 9.05
CA LYS A 15 3.89 15.07 9.19
C LYS A 15 3.00 14.56 8.08
N GLU A 16 3.53 14.60 6.86
CA GLU A 16 3.22 13.64 5.82
C GLU A 16 3.36 12.30 6.52
N ALA A 17 2.24 11.86 7.08
CA ALA A 17 2.16 10.67 7.87
C ALA A 17 2.41 9.59 6.84
N ALA A 18 3.68 9.18 6.71
CA ALA A 18 4.07 8.12 5.81
C ALA A 18 3.13 6.96 6.12
N GLU A 19 2.21 6.69 5.19
CA GLU A 19 1.22 5.65 5.39
C GLU A 19 1.99 4.38 5.77
N PRO A 20 1.56 3.67 6.82
CA PRO A 20 2.24 2.44 7.20
C PRO A 20 2.28 1.51 5.99
N PRO A 21 3.41 0.83 5.73
CA PRO A 21 3.53 -0.04 4.58
C PRO A 21 2.42 -1.10 4.65
N ALA A 22 1.55 -1.11 3.64
CA ALA A 22 0.46 -2.07 3.57
C ALA A 22 1.00 -3.50 3.67
N THR A 23 0.34 -4.34 4.46
CA THR A 23 0.67 -5.76 4.45
C THR A 23 0.46 -6.32 3.04
N ILE A 24 1.21 -7.36 2.66
CA ILE A 24 1.09 -7.94 1.31
C ILE A 24 -0.35 -8.38 0.98
N ASN A 25 -1.13 -8.80 1.98
CA ASN A 25 -2.54 -9.14 1.82
C ASN A 25 -3.42 -7.91 1.56
N GLU A 26 -3.18 -6.80 2.27
CA GLU A 26 -3.88 -5.53 2.02
C GLU A 26 -3.54 -4.97 0.65
N ALA A 27 -2.26 -5.00 0.27
CA ALA A 27 -1.80 -4.59 -1.06
C ALA A 27 -2.42 -5.45 -2.18
N LEU A 28 -2.53 -6.77 -1.98
CA LEU A 28 -3.19 -7.65 -2.94
C LEU A 28 -4.68 -7.34 -3.06
N ASN A 29 -5.37 -7.11 -1.93
CA ASN A 29 -6.80 -6.81 -1.92
C ASN A 29 -7.13 -5.45 -2.56
N SER A 30 -6.35 -4.41 -2.26
CA SER A 30 -6.51 -3.10 -2.88
C SER A 30 -6.23 -3.17 -4.38
N HIS A 31 -5.20 -3.91 -4.78
CA HIS A 31 -4.85 -4.10 -6.19
C HIS A 31 -5.93 -4.85 -6.97
N LYS A 32 -6.54 -5.89 -6.40
CA LYS A 32 -7.69 -6.60 -7.02
C LYS A 32 -8.87 -5.66 -7.27
N ARG A 33 -9.20 -4.79 -6.30
CA ARG A 33 -10.27 -3.80 -6.46
C ARG A 33 -9.97 -2.81 -7.58
N LEU A 34 -8.72 -2.34 -7.67
CA LEU A 34 -8.29 -1.43 -8.73
C LEU A 34 -8.38 -2.10 -10.10
N LEU A 35 -7.93 -3.35 -10.23
CA LEU A 35 -8.03 -4.11 -11.48
C LEU A 35 -9.49 -4.25 -11.91
N SER A 36 -10.38 -4.69 -11.00
CA SER A 36 -11.80 -4.81 -11.30
C SER A 36 -12.42 -3.47 -11.71
N PHE A 37 -12.06 -2.37 -11.06
CA PHE A 37 -12.55 -1.05 -11.45
C PHE A 37 -12.12 -0.70 -12.89
N LYS A 38 -10.83 -0.91 -13.21
CA LYS A 38 -10.27 -0.63 -14.54
C LYS A 38 -10.84 -1.52 -15.64
N GLU A 39 -11.15 -2.78 -15.35
CA GLU A 39 -11.77 -3.70 -16.31
C GLU A 39 -13.18 -3.27 -16.74
N HIS A 40 -13.88 -2.49 -15.93
CA HIS A 40 -15.22 -1.99 -16.22
C HIS A 40 -15.23 -0.56 -16.78
N GLU A 41 -14.07 0.08 -16.96
CA GLU A 41 -13.99 1.37 -17.64
C GLU A 41 -14.32 1.20 -19.14
N PRO A 42 -15.18 2.05 -19.74
CA PRO A 42 -15.56 1.94 -21.15
C PRO A 42 -14.37 1.98 -22.13
N ASP A 43 -13.32 2.72 -21.76
CA ASP A 43 -12.09 2.90 -22.54
C ASP A 43 -10.89 2.25 -21.85
N ALA A 44 -11.10 1.09 -21.22
CA ALA A 44 -10.06 0.40 -20.46
C ALA A 44 -8.77 0.20 -21.27
N ASN A 45 -7.66 0.77 -20.79
CA ASN A 45 -6.38 0.68 -21.47
C ASN A 45 -5.77 -0.72 -21.31
N SER A 46 -5.71 -1.48 -22.40
CA SER A 46 -5.17 -2.85 -22.40
C SER A 46 -3.74 -2.97 -21.86
N VAL A 47 -2.89 -1.95 -22.05
CA VAL A 47 -1.52 -1.93 -21.53
C VAL A 47 -1.53 -1.75 -20.02
N GLU A 48 -2.36 -0.83 -19.53
CA GLU A 48 -2.54 -0.59 -18.09
C GLU A 48 -3.09 -1.84 -17.39
N LEU A 49 -4.13 -2.47 -17.96
CA LEU A 49 -4.67 -3.74 -17.47
C LEU A 49 -3.60 -4.84 -17.41
N THR A 50 -2.78 -4.96 -18.46
CA THR A 50 -1.69 -5.95 -18.50
C THR A 50 -0.67 -5.71 -17.39
N ILE A 51 -0.31 -4.44 -17.13
CA ILE A 51 0.60 -4.07 -16.04
C ILE A 51 -0.02 -4.43 -14.69
N LEU A 52 -1.30 -4.12 -14.49
CA LEU A 52 -2.02 -4.45 -13.27
C LEU A 52 -2.08 -5.96 -13.05
N MET A 53 -2.44 -6.77 -14.05
CA MET A 53 -2.48 -8.23 -13.93
C MET A 53 -1.10 -8.83 -13.56
N ARG A 54 0.00 -8.30 -14.13
CA ARG A 54 1.35 -8.74 -13.79
C ARG A 54 1.71 -8.42 -12.34
N LYS A 55 1.36 -7.22 -11.87
CA LYS A 55 1.59 -6.80 -10.49
C LYS A 55 0.78 -7.62 -9.49
N GLU A 56 -0.48 -7.95 -9.82
CA GLU A 56 -1.32 -8.85 -9.01
C GLU A 56 -0.63 -10.21 -8.82
N ARG A 57 -0.16 -10.84 -9.91
CA ARG A 57 0.54 -12.12 -9.86
C ARG A 57 1.80 -12.05 -8.99
N SER A 58 2.58 -10.98 -9.11
CA SER A 58 3.78 -10.79 -8.30
C SER A 58 3.46 -10.69 -6.80
N LEU A 59 2.41 -9.94 -6.44
CA LEU A 59 1.96 -9.81 -5.05
C LEU A 59 1.46 -11.15 -4.51
N GLN A 60 0.74 -11.92 -5.32
CA GLN A 60 0.26 -13.25 -4.94
C GLN A 60 1.42 -14.22 -4.67
N GLN A 61 2.44 -14.24 -5.53
CA GLN A 61 3.66 -15.03 -5.31
C GLN A 61 4.38 -14.64 -4.01
N GLN A 62 4.46 -13.33 -3.73
CA GLN A 62 5.07 -12.84 -2.50
C GLN A 62 4.28 -13.25 -1.24
N ALA A 63 2.95 -13.23 -1.32
CA ALA A 63 2.08 -13.69 -0.24
C ALA A 63 2.29 -15.17 0.08
N GLU A 64 2.40 -16.00 -0.96
CA GLU A 64 2.64 -17.45 -0.84
C GLU A 64 4.01 -17.76 -0.24
N LEU A 65 5.06 -17.05 -0.66
CA LEU A 65 6.40 -17.18 -0.08
C LEU A 65 6.43 -16.81 1.40
N ASN A 66 5.77 -15.72 1.80
CA ASN A 66 5.71 -15.33 3.20
C ASN A 66 4.96 -16.35 4.05
N ARG A 67 3.88 -16.92 3.51
CA ARG A 67 3.12 -17.98 4.18
C ARG A 67 3.96 -19.24 4.38
N SER A 68 4.73 -19.66 3.37
CA SER A 68 5.57 -20.84 3.46
C SER A 68 6.74 -20.64 4.42
N GLN A 69 7.37 -19.47 4.44
CA GLN A 69 8.39 -19.11 5.44
C GLN A 69 7.83 -19.06 6.86
N GLY A 70 6.65 -18.47 7.06
CA GLY A 70 5.99 -18.48 8.36
C GLY A 70 5.68 -19.90 8.85
N THR A 71 5.27 -20.78 7.93
CA THR A 71 5.03 -22.20 8.22
C THR A 71 6.32 -22.92 8.59
N LEU A 72 7.40 -22.74 7.81
CA LEU A 72 8.72 -23.33 8.11
C LEU A 72 9.23 -22.88 9.48
N ASN A 73 9.15 -21.59 9.80
CA ASN A 73 9.58 -21.04 11.08
C ASN A 73 8.78 -21.60 12.27
N SER A 74 7.56 -22.09 12.06
CA SER A 74 6.75 -22.74 13.11
C SER A 74 7.16 -24.19 13.38
N TRP A 75 7.86 -24.85 12.46
CA TRP A 75 8.29 -26.24 12.60
C TRP A 75 9.66 -26.38 13.29
N PHE A 76 10.44 -25.29 13.32
CA PHE A 76 11.75 -25.21 13.97
C PHE A 76 11.70 -24.52 15.35
N LYS A 77 10.51 -24.34 15.93
CA LYS A 77 10.30 -23.87 17.32
C LYS A 77 9.82 -25.02 18.19
#